data_AF-A0A6B3I4S7-F1
#
_entry.id   AF-A0A6B3I4S7-F1
#
_cell.length_a   1.000
_cell.length_b   1.000
_cell.length_c   1.000
_cell.angle_alpha   90.00
_cell.angle_beta   90.00
_cell.angle_gamma   90.00
#
_symmetry.space_group_name_H-M   'P 1'
#
loop_
_entity.id
_entity.type
_entity.pdbx_description
1 polymer ?
#
loop_
_entity_poly.entity_id
_entity_poly.type
_entity_poly.pdbx_seq_one_letter_code
_entity_poly.pdbx_strand_id
1 'polypeptide(L)'
;TGLARHTLRTLLEQGTDPGTALSRLNRALRQERASRFLTAVVTTLAPRADGTALLTTCSAGHPSPLVLRSDGTVSEVLTGGLLLGVLDD
;
A
#
# COMPACT_ATOMS: atom_id res chain seq x y z
N THR A 1 -6.99 11.27 -4.07
CA THR A 1 -6.60 12.55 -4.71
C THR A 1 -5.56 12.31 -5.79
N GLY A 2 -5.28 13.29 -6.67
CA GLY A 2 -4.20 13.17 -7.66
C GLY A 2 -2.81 13.05 -7.02
N LEU A 3 -2.55 13.78 -5.93
CA LEU A 3 -1.32 13.73 -5.14
C LEU A 3 -0.98 12.31 -4.70
N ALA A 4 -1.87 11.64 -3.95
CA ALA A 4 -1.59 10.33 -3.37
C ALA A 4 -1.18 9.29 -4.42
N ARG A 5 -1.91 9.23 -5.54
CA ARG A 5 -1.58 8.33 -6.65
C ARG A 5 -0.24 8.67 -7.29
N HIS A 6 0.05 9.94 -7.51
CA HIS A 6 1.30 10.37 -8.13
C HIS A 6 2.50 10.10 -7.23
N THR A 7 2.42 10.47 -5.94
CA THR A 7 3.46 10.23 -4.94
C THR A 7 3.76 8.74 -4.80
N LEU A 8 2.74 7.89 -4.62
CA LEU A 8 2.97 6.45 -4.50
C LEU A 8 3.56 5.87 -5.78
N ARG A 9 3.05 6.24 -6.95
CA ARG A 9 3.58 5.78 -8.24
C ARG A 9 5.07 6.10 -8.37
N THR A 10 5.46 7.36 -8.16
CA THR A 10 6.87 7.77 -8.26
C THR A 10 7.77 7.03 -7.27
N LEU A 11 7.34 6.88 -6.01
CA LEU A 11 8.13 6.17 -4.99
C LEU A 11 8.31 4.69 -5.32
N LEU A 12 7.25 4.02 -5.76
CA LEU A 12 7.28 2.60 -6.10
C LEU A 12 8.07 2.34 -7.40
N GLU A 13 7.95 3.20 -8.41
CA GLU A 13 8.76 3.14 -9.64
C GLU A 13 10.28 3.28 -9.34
N GLN A 14 10.63 4.02 -8.28
CA GLN A 14 12.00 4.15 -7.79
C GLN A 14 12.47 2.97 -6.92
N GLY A 15 11.64 1.94 -6.75
CA GLY A 15 11.95 0.78 -5.92
C GLY A 15 11.82 1.01 -4.41
N THR A 16 11.12 2.07 -3.98
CA THR A 16 10.82 2.27 -2.56
C THR A 16 9.89 1.16 -2.06
N ASP A 17 10.21 0.59 -0.91
CA ASP A 17 9.36 -0.40 -0.24
C ASP A 17 7.93 0.15 0.02
N PRO A 18 6.86 -0.64 -0.17
CA PRO A 18 5.47 -0.21 0.03
C PRO A 18 5.17 0.47 1.37
N GLY A 19 5.70 -0.05 2.48
CA GLY A 19 5.49 0.55 3.80
C GLY A 19 6.16 1.91 3.89
N THR A 20 7.42 2.00 3.42
CA THR A 20 8.15 3.27 3.37
C THR A 20 7.45 4.29 2.46
N ALA A 21 6.87 3.85 1.35
CA ALA A 21 6.12 4.71 0.43
C ALA A 21 4.86 5.28 1.10
N LEU A 22 4.11 4.45 1.83
CA LEU A 22 2.93 4.89 2.61
C LEU A 22 3.32 5.86 3.72
N SER A 23 4.39 5.61 4.47
CA SER A 23 4.91 6.54 5.48
C SER A 23 5.31 7.91 4.91
N ARG A 24 5.95 7.93 3.74
CA ARG A 24 6.29 9.18 3.05
C ARG A 24 5.04 9.93 2.59
N LEU A 25 4.03 9.21 2.08
CA LEU A 25 2.75 9.80 1.74
C LEU A 25 2.03 10.34 2.99
N ASN A 26 2.05 9.63 4.11
CA ASN A 26 1.45 10.09 5.38
C ASN A 26 2.03 11.44 5.78
N ARG A 27 3.36 11.56 5.76
CA ARG A 27 4.08 12.79 6.06
C ARG A 27 3.72 13.93 5.10
N ALA A 28 3.67 13.65 3.80
CA ALA A 28 3.31 14.67 2.80
C ALA A 28 1.89 15.20 3.02
N LEU A 29 0.91 14.32 3.27
CA LEU A 29 -0.47 14.71 3.55
C LEU A 29 -0.58 15.59 4.79
N ARG A 30 0.19 15.27 5.85
CA ARG A 30 0.22 16.07 7.09
C ARG A 30 0.91 17.43 6.89
N GLN A 31 1.99 17.48 6.11
CA GLN A 31 2.72 18.71 5.81
C GLN A 31 1.89 19.71 4.99
N GLU A 32 1.05 19.23 4.07
CA GLU A 32 0.13 20.09 3.32
C GLU A 32 -0.96 20.73 4.21
N ARG A 33 -1.00 20.43 5.52
CA ARG A 33 -2.05 20.83 6.49
C ARG A 33 -3.46 20.59 5.95
N ALA A 34 -3.57 19.62 5.07
CA ALA A 34 -4.83 19.25 4.49
C ALA A 34 -5.59 18.50 5.58
N SER A 35 -6.83 18.88 5.87
CA SER A 35 -7.80 18.03 6.60
C SER A 35 -8.22 16.82 5.75
N ARG A 36 -7.27 16.26 4.98
CA ARG A 36 -7.42 15.20 4.01
C ARG A 36 -6.76 13.97 4.58
N PHE A 37 -7.59 13.00 4.89
CA PHE A 37 -7.17 11.65 5.18
C PHE A 37 -7.57 10.72 4.04
N LEU A 38 -6.94 9.57 3.96
CA LEU A 38 -7.35 8.51 3.05
C LEU A 38 -6.94 7.15 3.56
N THR A 39 -7.67 6.13 3.10
CA THR A 39 -7.26 4.74 3.22
C THR A 39 -6.53 4.31 1.96
N ALA A 40 -5.53 3.44 2.08
CA ALA A 40 -4.80 2.90 0.94
C ALA A 40 -4.36 1.46 1.19
N VAL A 41 -4.20 0.71 0.10
CA VAL A 41 -3.46 -0.55 0.10
C VAL A 41 -2.51 -0.53 -1.10
N VAL A 42 -1.27 -1.00 -0.87
CA VAL A 42 -0.24 -1.10 -1.89
C VAL A 42 0.29 -2.52 -1.88
N THR A 43 0.29 -3.14 -3.06
CA THR A 43 0.82 -4.48 -3.27
C THR A 43 1.85 -4.44 -4.39
N THR A 44 3.04 -4.95 -4.15
CA THR A 44 4.03 -5.24 -5.20
C THR A 44 4.06 -6.74 -5.47
N LEU A 45 4.30 -7.08 -6.74
CA LEU A 45 4.36 -8.46 -7.21
C LEU A 45 5.73 -8.69 -7.85
N ALA A 46 6.49 -9.63 -7.30
CA ALA A 46 7.76 -10.05 -7.87
C ALA A 46 7.64 -11.50 -8.38
N PRO A 47 7.69 -11.75 -9.69
CA PRO A 47 7.62 -13.10 -10.24
C PRO A 47 8.86 -13.91 -9.83
N ARG A 48 8.68 -15.22 -9.65
CA ARG A 48 9.74 -16.18 -9.36
C ARG A 48 9.89 -17.19 -10.50
N ALA A 49 11.04 -17.83 -10.59
CA ALA A 49 11.35 -18.78 -11.65
C ALA A 49 10.48 -20.06 -11.63
N ASP A 50 9.91 -20.40 -10.48
CA ASP A 50 9.03 -21.56 -10.28
C ASP A 50 7.57 -21.30 -10.73
N GLY A 51 7.30 -20.16 -11.37
CA GLY A 51 5.96 -19.75 -11.79
C GLY A 51 5.10 -19.17 -10.67
N THR A 52 5.64 -19.03 -9.45
CA THR A 52 4.97 -18.32 -8.35
C THR A 52 5.33 -16.84 -8.34
N ALA A 53 4.71 -16.07 -7.44
CA ALA A 53 5.08 -14.67 -7.20
C ALA A 53 5.17 -14.38 -5.71
N LEU A 54 6.12 -13.53 -5.33
CA LEU A 54 6.16 -12.91 -4.02
C LEU A 54 5.28 -11.65 -4.04
N LEU A 55 4.30 -11.62 -3.15
CA LEU A 55 3.45 -10.46 -2.90
C LEU A 55 3.93 -9.75 -1.63
N THR A 56 4.29 -8.48 -1.75
CA THR A 56 4.52 -7.61 -0.59
C THR A 56 3.38 -6.62 -0.50
N THR A 57 2.58 -6.71 0.57
CA THR A 57 1.39 -5.87 0.74
C THR A 57 1.50 -5.03 2.01
N CYS A 58 1.17 -3.75 1.91
CA CYS A 58 1.04 -2.85 3.03
C CYS A 58 -0.30 -2.09 2.96
N SER A 59 -0.96 -1.90 4.10
CA SER A 59 -2.25 -1.23 4.20
C SER A 59 -2.17 -0.02 5.13
N ALA A 60 -3.02 0.96 4.88
CA ALA A 60 -3.22 2.13 5.70
C ALA A 60 -4.74 2.34 5.83
N GLY A 61 -5.35 1.73 6.86
CA GLY A 61 -6.78 1.82 7.15
C GLY A 61 -7.70 1.14 6.12
N HIS A 62 -7.16 0.40 5.15
CA HIS A 62 -7.95 -0.29 4.13
C HIS A 62 -8.29 -1.72 4.58
N PRO A 63 -9.50 -2.23 4.26
CA PRO A 63 -9.85 -3.64 4.51
C PRO A 63 -8.84 -4.62 3.90
N SER A 64 -8.66 -5.77 4.55
CA SER A 64 -7.76 -6.84 4.08
C SER A 64 -8.09 -7.25 2.64
N PRO A 65 -7.11 -7.23 1.73
CA PRO A 65 -7.30 -7.73 0.37
C PRO A 65 -7.54 -9.24 0.34
N LEU A 66 -8.23 -9.71 -0.69
CA LEU A 66 -8.42 -11.13 -0.97
C LEU A 66 -7.45 -11.58 -2.06
N VAL A 67 -6.90 -12.79 -1.91
CA VAL A 67 -6.10 -13.48 -2.92
C VAL A 67 -6.86 -14.72 -3.38
N LEU A 68 -7.17 -14.76 -4.67
CA LEU A 68 -7.66 -15.95 -5.36
C LEU A 68 -6.47 -16.74 -5.92
N ARG A 69 -6.34 -17.99 -5.50
CA ARG A 69 -5.31 -18.93 -5.98
C ARG A 69 -5.79 -19.67 -7.22
N SER A 70 -4.85 -20.29 -7.94
CA SER A 70 -5.14 -21.10 -9.14
C SER A 70 -6.01 -22.33 -8.88
N ASP A 71 -6.02 -22.84 -7.65
CA ASP A 71 -6.88 -23.95 -7.20
C ASP A 71 -8.29 -23.50 -6.79
N GLY A 72 -8.62 -22.21 -6.95
CA GLY A 72 -9.91 -21.64 -6.58
C GLY A 72 -10.04 -21.26 -5.10
N THR A 73 -9.01 -21.49 -4.27
CA THR A 73 -9.04 -21.06 -2.87
C THR A 73 -8.93 -19.55 -2.75
N VAL A 74 -9.72 -18.97 -1.84
CA VAL A 74 -9.70 -17.54 -1.51
C VAL A 74 -9.21 -17.38 -0.09
N SER A 75 -8.21 -16.52 0.10
CA SER A 75 -7.66 -16.19 1.42
C SER A 75 -7.52 -14.68 1.58
N GLU A 76 -7.75 -14.17 2.79
CA GLU A 76 -7.39 -12.80 3.13
C GLU A 76 -5.88 -12.65 3.33
N VAL A 77 -5.34 -11.55 2.80
CA VAL A 77 -4.01 -11.07 3.18
C VAL A 77 -4.21 -10.20 4.41
N LEU A 78 -3.85 -10.75 5.57
CA LEU A 78 -3.89 -9.99 6.81
C LEU A 78 -2.98 -8.77 6.69
N THR A 79 -3.61 -7.61 6.70
CA THR A 79 -2.94 -6.31 6.66
C THR A 79 -3.50 -5.45 7.77
N GLY A 80 -2.73 -4.46 8.18
CA GLY A 80 -3.12 -3.50 9.20
C GLY A 80 -2.39 -2.20 8.99
N GLY A 81 -2.72 -1.20 9.79
CA GLY A 81 -2.21 0.16 9.66
C GLY A 81 -3.36 1.15 9.74
N LEU A 82 -3.07 2.35 10.23
CA LEU A 82 -4.06 3.41 10.37
C LEU A 82 -4.17 4.20 9.07
N LEU A 83 -5.31 4.87 8.88
CA LEU A 83 -5.51 5.79 7.77
C LEU A 83 -4.41 6.87 7.72
N LEU A 84 -4.04 7.27 6.50
CA LEU A 84 -3.02 8.27 6.28
C LEU A 84 -3.58 9.69 6.52
N GLY A 85 -2.70 10.60 6.92
CA GLY A 85 -2.99 12.02 7.09
C GLY A 85 -3.51 12.40 8.49
N VAL A 86 -3.64 11.44 9.42
CA VAL A 86 -4.23 11.67 10.74
C VAL A 86 -3.19 11.57 11.86
N LEU A 87 -2.50 10.44 11.95
CA LEU A 87 -1.55 10.12 13.03
C LEU A 87 -0.11 10.11 12.52
N ASP A 88 0.83 10.22 13.46
CA ASP A 88 2.24 9.90 13.22
C ASP A 88 2.44 8.39 13.04
N ASP A 89 3.51 8.01 12.34
CA ASP A 89 3.92 6.61 12.12
C ASP A 89 4.68 6.04 13.32
#